data_AF-A0A2J6IX06-F1
#
_entry.id   AF-A0A2J6IX06-F1
#
_cell.length_a   1.000
_cell.length_b   1.000
_cell.length_c   1.000
_cell.angle_alpha   90.00
_cell.angle_beta   90.00
_cell.angle_gamma   90.00
#
_symmetry.space_group_name_H-M   'P 1'
#
loop_
_entity.id
_entity.type
_entity.pdbx_description
1 polymer ?
#
loop_
_entity_poly.entity_id
_entity_poly.type
_entity_poly.pdbx_seq_one_letter_code
_entity_poly.pdbx_strand_id
1 'polypeptide(L)'
;MGKTSKAIFWIIIFFCCLLAVDQFMIRVEFKKGGMQVTQEFYLDFRQRLFGLTPGSGAKSVEEVIAEKQQPAAPMAKPDNAPRYVYADDSGVLQFADSMEDIPPQYRESAERMEE
;
A
#
# COMPACT_ATOMS: atom_id res chain seq x y z
N MET A 1 10.99 40.36 -30.15
CA MET A 1 10.76 39.47 -28.98
C MET A 1 12.11 39.28 -28.28
N GLY A 2 12.25 39.72 -27.03
CA GLY A 2 13.51 39.56 -26.28
C GLY A 2 13.83 38.08 -26.05
N LYS A 3 15.10 37.73 -25.86
CA LYS A 3 15.54 36.33 -25.61
C LYS A 3 14.77 35.70 -24.44
N THR A 4 14.49 36.48 -23.40
CA THR A 4 13.69 36.09 -22.23
C THR A 4 12.23 35.81 -22.57
N SER A 5 11.58 36.67 -23.38
CA SER A 5 10.21 36.46 -23.83
C SER A 5 10.06 35.20 -24.68
N LYS A 6 11.06 34.89 -25.52
CA LYS A 6 11.11 33.63 -26.27
C LYS A 6 11.26 32.43 -25.32
N ALA A 7 12.12 32.52 -24.30
CA ALA A 7 12.28 31.46 -23.31
C ALA A 7 10.99 31.20 -22.52
N ILE A 8 10.34 32.26 -22.02
CA ILE A 8 9.06 32.15 -21.29
C ILE A 8 7.98 31.50 -22.17
N PHE A 9 7.89 31.90 -23.45
CA PHE A 9 6.95 31.30 -24.39
C PHE A 9 7.17 29.79 -24.54
N TRP A 10 8.42 29.34 -24.69
CA TRP A 10 8.73 27.91 -24.77
C TRP A 10 8.47 27.15 -23.47
N ILE A 11 8.69 27.79 -22.31
CA ILE A 11 8.34 27.21 -21.00
C ILE A 11 6.83 27.00 -20.90
N ILE A 12 6.03 28.00 -21.28
CA ILE A 12 4.56 27.89 -21.27
C ILE A 12 4.12 26.73 -22.18
N ILE A 13 4.63 26.68 -23.41
CA ILE A 13 4.32 25.58 -24.34
C ILE A 13 4.68 24.23 -23.73
N PHE A 14 5.86 24.11 -23.13
CA PHE A 14 6.31 22.88 -22.49
C PHE A 14 5.32 22.43 -21.39
N PHE A 15 4.89 23.34 -20.51
CA PHE A 15 3.89 23.02 -19.49
C PHE A 15 2.52 22.70 -20.09
N CYS A 16 2.09 23.38 -21.15
CA CYS A 16 0.86 23.02 -21.87
C CYS A 16 0.93 21.61 -22.45
N CYS A 17 2.07 21.22 -23.02
CA CYS A 17 2.30 19.86 -23.52
C CYS A 17 2.25 18.83 -22.38
N LEU A 18 2.90 19.11 -21.24
CA LEU A 18 2.83 18.23 -20.07
C LEU A 18 1.39 18.06 -19.57
N LEU A 19 0.63 19.14 -19.48
CA LEU A 19 -0.78 19.11 -19.09
C LEU A 19 -1.62 18.31 -20.09
N ALA A 20 -1.36 18.44 -21.39
CA ALA A 20 -2.06 17.66 -22.40
C ALA A 20 -1.79 16.15 -22.24
N VAL A 21 -0.56 15.76 -21.94
CA VAL A 21 -0.20 14.35 -21.66
C VAL A 21 -0.85 13.85 -20.38
N ASP A 22 -0.85 14.65 -19.30
CA ASP A 22 -1.55 14.31 -18.04
C ASP A 22 -3.04 14.07 -18.31
N GLN A 23 -3.71 14.98 -19.02
CA GLN A 23 -5.11 14.84 -19.37
C GLN A 23 -5.39 13.66 -20.28
N PHE A 24 -4.48 13.36 -21.22
CA PHE A 24 -4.59 12.21 -22.10
C PHE A 24 -4.57 10.90 -21.30
N MET A 25 -3.63 10.74 -20.37
CA MET A 25 -3.51 9.55 -19.53
C MET A 25 -4.70 9.35 -18.59
N ILE A 26 -5.40 10.42 -18.19
CA ILE A 26 -6.60 10.34 -17.35
C ILE A 26 -7.84 9.95 -18.17
N ARG A 27 -7.98 10.45 -19.40
CA ARG A 27 -9.22 10.33 -20.17
C ARG A 27 -9.25 9.14 -21.12
N VAL A 28 -8.10 8.70 -21.60
CA VAL A 28 -8.01 7.63 -22.61
C VAL A 28 -7.80 6.31 -21.92
N GLU A 29 -8.81 5.45 -21.88
CA GLU A 29 -8.70 4.11 -21.30
C GLU A 29 -8.01 3.13 -22.25
N PHE A 30 -6.88 2.58 -21.83
CA PHE A 30 -6.22 1.49 -22.53
C PHE A 30 -6.71 0.15 -22.01
N LYS A 31 -7.52 -0.56 -22.81
CA LYS A 31 -8.21 -1.77 -22.36
C LYS A 31 -7.36 -3.04 -22.34
N LYS A 32 -6.24 -3.08 -23.07
CA LYS A 32 -5.33 -4.24 -23.17
C LYS A 32 -3.91 -3.82 -23.57
N GLY A 33 -2.91 -4.56 -23.08
CA GLY A 33 -1.50 -4.47 -23.51
C GLY A 33 -0.61 -3.60 -22.61
N GLY A 34 0.65 -3.40 -23.00
CA GLY A 34 1.64 -2.67 -22.18
C GLY A 34 1.23 -1.23 -21.83
N MET A 35 0.45 -0.58 -22.68
CA MET A 35 -0.07 0.77 -22.43
C MET A 35 -1.04 0.84 -21.24
N GLN A 36 -1.76 -0.24 -20.96
CA GLN A 36 -2.64 -0.33 -19.80
C GLN A 36 -1.83 -0.32 -18.50
N VAL A 37 -0.78 -1.14 -18.42
CA VAL A 37 0.09 -1.22 -17.23
C VAL A 37 0.77 0.12 -16.97
N THR A 38 1.24 0.80 -18.03
CA THR A 38 1.81 2.14 -17.90
C THR A 38 0.78 3.17 -17.42
N GLN A 39 -0.47 3.08 -17.89
CA GLN A 39 -1.56 3.94 -17.44
C GLN A 39 -1.91 3.70 -15.97
N GLU A 40 -2.07 2.45 -15.57
CA GLU A 40 -2.36 2.07 -14.17
C GLU A 40 -1.27 2.59 -13.23
N PHE A 41 0.00 2.36 -13.58
CA PHE A 41 1.13 2.90 -12.82
C PHE A 41 1.10 4.42 -12.74
N TYR A 42 0.84 5.11 -13.86
CA TYR A 42 0.79 6.57 -13.89
C TYR A 42 -0.33 7.14 -13.01
N LEU A 43 -1.52 6.54 -13.06
CA LEU A 43 -2.67 6.96 -12.25
C LEU A 43 -2.40 6.80 -10.75
N ASP A 44 -1.85 5.64 -10.34
CA ASP A 44 -1.46 5.38 -8.94
C ASP A 44 -0.38 6.37 -8.48
N PHE A 45 0.67 6.57 -9.28
CA PHE A 45 1.72 7.54 -8.98
C PHE A 45 1.16 8.95 -8.79
N ARG A 46 0.30 9.41 -9.70
CA ARG A 46 -0.33 10.74 -9.62
C ARG A 46 -1.17 10.88 -8.36
N GLN A 47 -1.99 9.89 -8.03
CA GLN A 47 -2.81 9.89 -6.80
C GLN A 47 -1.93 10.00 -5.56
N ARG A 48 -0.84 9.23 -5.48
CA ARG A 48 0.12 9.30 -4.37
C ARG A 48 0.83 10.64 -4.30
N LEU A 49 1.24 11.19 -5.45
CA LEU A 49 1.91 12.49 -5.50
C LEU A 49 1.01 13.61 -4.93
N PHE A 50 -0.29 13.60 -5.23
CA PHE A 50 -1.24 14.53 -4.59
C PHE A 50 -1.54 14.17 -3.13
N GLY A 51 -1.52 12.87 -2.78
CA GLY A 51 -1.67 12.39 -1.41
C GLY A 51 -0.50 12.70 -0.47
N LEU A 52 0.68 13.06 -1.00
CA LEU A 52 1.85 13.50 -0.23
C LEU A 52 1.77 14.96 0.22
N THR A 53 0.73 15.70 -0.19
CA THR A 53 0.55 17.08 0.23
C THR A 53 0.39 17.11 1.76
N PRO A 54 1.21 17.88 2.51
CA PRO A 54 1.12 17.91 3.97
C PRO A 54 -0.28 18.38 4.39
N GLY A 55 -1.01 17.50 5.06
CA GLY A 55 -2.43 17.69 5.42
C GLY A 55 -3.40 16.74 4.72
N SER A 56 -2.96 15.99 3.71
CA SER A 56 -3.66 14.79 3.26
C SER A 56 -3.49 13.74 4.35
N GLY A 57 -4.57 13.47 5.09
CA GLY A 57 -4.64 12.57 6.25
C GLY A 57 -4.35 11.11 5.94
N ALA A 58 -3.21 10.83 5.30
CA ALA A 58 -2.55 9.54 5.39
C ALA A 58 -2.32 9.33 6.89
N LYS A 59 -3.16 8.47 7.49
CA LYS A 59 -3.03 8.11 8.89
C LYS A 59 -1.58 7.74 9.11
N SER A 60 -0.90 8.49 9.96
CA SER A 60 0.48 8.15 10.28
C SER A 60 0.48 6.73 10.87
N VAL A 61 1.59 6.02 10.76
CA VAL A 61 1.68 4.64 11.28
C VAL A 61 1.26 4.62 12.75
N GLU A 62 1.60 5.68 13.49
CA GLU A 62 1.20 5.95 14.86
C GLU A 62 -0.32 6.15 15.02
N GLU A 63 -0.99 6.85 14.11
CA GLU A 63 -2.46 7.00 14.13
C GLU A 63 -3.20 5.71 13.81
N VAL A 64 -2.69 4.89 12.89
CA VAL A 64 -3.25 3.55 12.59
C VAL A 64 -3.06 2.60 13.78
N ILE A 65 -1.90 2.68 14.44
CA ILE A 65 -1.62 1.90 15.66
C ILE A 65 -2.55 2.35 16.80
N ALA A 66 -2.74 3.66 16.98
CA ALA A 66 -3.64 4.22 17.99
C ALA A 66 -5.11 3.83 17.75
N GLU A 67 -5.58 3.82 16.50
CA GLU A 67 -6.92 3.39 16.14
C GLU A 67 -7.13 1.87 16.34
N LYS A 68 -6.12 1.04 16.02
CA LYS A 68 -6.13 -0.39 16.35
C LYS A 68 -5.98 -0.68 17.85
N GLN A 69 -5.49 0.28 18.63
CA GLN A 69 -5.39 0.21 20.09
C GLN A 69 -6.62 0.77 20.81
N GLN A 70 -7.68 1.17 20.07
CA GLN A 70 -8.97 1.39 20.71
C GLN A 70 -9.35 0.08 21.42
N PRO A 71 -9.53 0.09 22.76
CA PRO A 71 -9.70 -1.14 23.50
C PRO A 71 -10.99 -1.80 23.03
N ALA A 72 -10.85 -2.90 22.29
CA ALA A 72 -11.89 -3.92 22.28
C ALA A 72 -12.22 -4.19 23.75
N ALA A 73 -13.52 -4.16 24.08
CA ALA A 73 -14.02 -4.53 25.40
C ALA A 73 -13.22 -5.73 25.93
N PRO A 74 -12.83 -5.74 27.22
CA PRO A 74 -11.82 -6.67 27.74
C PRO A 74 -12.22 -8.10 27.40
N MET A 75 -11.67 -8.62 26.30
CA MET A 75 -11.60 -10.04 26.08
C MET A 75 -10.65 -10.52 27.16
N ALA A 76 -11.15 -11.44 27.98
CA ALA A 76 -10.35 -12.12 28.98
C ALA A 76 -8.99 -12.45 28.36
N LYS A 77 -7.90 -12.06 29.04
CA LYS A 77 -6.56 -12.54 28.67
C LYS A 77 -6.68 -14.06 28.53
N PRO A 78 -6.44 -14.65 27.35
CA PRO A 78 -6.18 -16.08 27.35
C PRO A 78 -4.94 -16.27 28.21
N ASP A 79 -5.05 -17.12 29.22
CA ASP A 79 -3.94 -17.52 30.10
C ASP A 79 -2.82 -18.24 29.33
N ASN A 80 -2.96 -18.37 28.01
CA ASN A 80 -2.02 -18.99 27.09
C ASN A 80 -1.68 -17.99 25.98
N ALA A 81 -0.47 -17.42 26.03
CA ALA A 81 0.12 -16.84 24.84
C ALA A 81 0.35 -17.96 23.80
N PRO A 82 0.11 -17.70 22.50
CA PRO A 82 0.33 -18.70 21.46
C PRO A 82 1.80 -19.16 21.48
N ARG A 83 1.98 -20.48 21.51
CA ARG A 83 3.29 -21.11 21.71
C ARG A 83 3.92 -21.57 20.41
N TYR A 84 3.16 -21.63 19.33
CA TYR A 84 3.61 -22.10 18.03
C TYR A 84 3.24 -21.14 16.92
N VAL A 85 4.12 -21.04 15.92
CA VAL A 85 3.91 -20.32 14.67
C VAL A 85 4.11 -21.25 13.49
N TYR A 86 3.26 -21.18 12.46
CA TYR A 86 3.40 -21.96 11.23
C TYR A 86 2.96 -21.13 10.02
N ALA A 87 3.44 -21.50 8.81
CA ALA A 87 3.00 -20.89 7.56
C ALA A 87 1.97 -21.79 6.87
N ASP A 88 0.89 -21.21 6.34
CA ASP A 88 -0.08 -21.92 5.52
C ASP A 88 0.29 -21.96 4.02
N ASP A 89 -0.52 -22.63 3.20
CA ASP A 89 -0.33 -22.73 1.74
C ASP A 89 -0.28 -21.37 1.02
N SER A 90 -0.78 -20.31 1.65
CA SER A 90 -0.75 -18.95 1.12
C SER A 90 0.46 -18.13 1.58
N GLY A 91 1.33 -18.72 2.41
CA GLY A 91 2.49 -18.07 2.98
C GLY A 91 2.16 -17.11 4.14
N VAL A 92 0.97 -17.21 4.72
CA VAL A 92 0.55 -16.39 5.87
C VAL A 92 0.97 -17.08 7.17
N LEU A 93 1.53 -16.31 8.09
CA LEU A 93 1.90 -16.79 9.42
C LEU A 93 0.66 -16.90 10.31
N GLN A 94 0.46 -18.10 10.86
CA GLN A 94 -0.61 -18.46 11.78
C GLN A 94 -0.02 -18.80 13.14
N PHE A 95 -0.79 -18.55 14.21
CA PHE A 95 -0.37 -18.77 15.59
C PHE A 95 -1.29 -19.78 16.27
N ALA A 96 -0.72 -20.69 17.05
CA ALA A 96 -1.44 -21.74 17.75
C ALA A 96 -0.96 -21.90 19.20
N ASP A 97 -1.88 -22.28 20.09
CA ASP A 97 -1.59 -22.49 21.51
C ASP A 97 -0.93 -23.86 21.74
N SER A 98 -1.32 -24.86 20.95
CA SER A 98 -0.81 -26.23 21.02
C SER A 98 -0.51 -26.82 19.63
N MET A 99 0.23 -27.93 19.59
CA MET A 99 0.57 -28.60 18.33
C MET A 99 -0.65 -29.34 17.73
N GLU A 100 -1.60 -29.70 18.59
CA GLU A 100 -2.87 -30.32 18.22
C GLU A 100 -3.77 -29.37 17.41
N ASP A 101 -3.72 -28.08 17.73
CA ASP A 101 -4.48 -27.01 17.06
C ASP A 101 -3.94 -26.71 15.65
N ILE A 102 -2.73 -27.18 15.32
CA ILE A 102 -2.12 -27.01 14.01
C ILE A 102 -2.63 -28.12 13.07
N PRO A 103 -3.15 -27.79 11.87
CA PRO A 103 -3.54 -28.79 10.88
C PRO A 103 -2.38 -29.75 10.57
N PRO A 104 -2.61 -31.06 10.43
CA PRO A 104 -1.55 -32.06 10.35
C PRO A 104 -0.47 -31.77 9.31
N GLN A 105 -0.85 -31.20 8.17
CA GLN A 105 0.04 -30.84 7.06
C GLN A 105 1.02 -29.69 7.38
N TYR A 106 0.76 -28.88 8.40
CA TYR A 106 1.61 -27.74 8.77
C TYR A 106 2.41 -27.96 10.06
N ARG A 107 2.24 -29.11 10.71
CA ARG A 107 2.92 -29.45 11.99
C ARG A 107 4.42 -29.59 11.84
N GLU A 108 4.91 -30.06 10.69
CA GLU A 108 6.34 -30.21 10.43
C GLU A 108 7.05 -28.86 10.27
N SER A 109 6.33 -27.85 9.76
CA SER A 109 6.81 -26.48 9.59
C SER A 109 6.54 -25.58 10.79
N ALA A 110 5.92 -26.11 11.85
CA ALA A 110 5.58 -25.33 13.03
C ALA A 110 6.81 -25.12 13.93
N GLU A 111 7.05 -23.87 14.31
CA GLU A 111 8.13 -23.48 15.21
C GLU A 111 7.57 -23.00 16.55
N ARG A 112 8.23 -23.35 17.65
CA ARG A 112 7.83 -22.94 18.99
C ARG A 112 8.36 -21.53 19.26
N MET A 113 7.51 -20.64 19.73
CA MET A 113 7.90 -19.28 20.11
C MET A 113 8.57 -19.32 21.49
N GLU A 114 9.83 -18.88 21.56
CA GLU A 114 10.53 -18.64 22.82
C GLU A 114 10.08 -17.27 23.39
N GLU A 115 9.86 -17.21 24.71
CA GLU A 115 9.57 -15.97 25.44
C GLU A 115 10.79 -15.04 25.53
#